data_AF-A0A662AK66-F1
#
_entry.id   AF-A0A662AK66-F1
#
_cell.length_a   1.000
_cell.length_b   1.000
_cell.length_c   1.000
_cell.angle_alpha   90.00
_cell.angle_beta   90.00
_cell.angle_gamma   90.00
#
_symmetry.space_group_name_H-M   'P 1'
#
loop_
_entity.id
_entity.type
_entity.pdbx_description
1 polymer ?
#
loop_
_entity_poly.entity_id
_entity_poly.type
_entity_poly.pdbx_seq_one_letter_code
_entity_poly.pdbx_strand_id
1 'polypeptide(L)'
;MYTLKRMRDGVGDSGPVSMLLWEEDNELKTEHQAKPRVGVCIQVGALTGRSYQYQDYWQTSYITEILEDTENYVKFKTGNSVYEWTQ
;
A
#
# COMPACT_ATOMS: atom_id res chain seq x y z
N MET A 1 1.76 12.44 -4.78
CA MET A 1 1.27 12.15 -3.41
C MET A 1 0.58 10.81 -3.52
N TYR A 2 0.98 9.84 -2.71
CA TYR A 2 0.47 8.49 -2.87
C TYR A 2 -0.95 8.36 -2.33
N THR A 3 -1.76 7.54 -2.98
CA THR A 3 -3.09 7.14 -2.48
C THR A 3 -3.20 5.63 -2.58
N LEU A 4 -3.84 5.02 -1.58
CA LEU A 4 -4.18 3.61 -1.57
C LEU A 4 -5.62 3.47 -1.14
N LYS A 5 -6.46 2.84 -1.97
CA LYS A 5 -7.91 2.76 -1.74
C LYS A 5 -8.43 1.36 -2.02
N ARG A 6 -9.14 0.77 -1.06
CA ARG A 6 -9.86 -0.51 -1.27
C ARG A 6 -11.12 -0.27 -2.08
N MET A 7 -11.34 -1.05 -3.13
CA MET A 7 -12.47 -0.81 -4.03
C MET A 7 -13.84 -1.07 -3.42
N ARG A 8 -13.97 -2.04 -2.51
CA ARG A 8 -15.27 -2.47 -1.98
C ARG A 8 -15.98 -1.39 -1.16
N ASP A 9 -15.22 -0.69 -0.33
CA ASP A 9 -15.74 0.24 0.68
C ASP A 9 -15.04 1.62 0.65
N GLY A 10 -14.09 1.81 -0.26
CA GLY A 10 -13.35 3.05 -0.42
C GLY A 10 -12.38 3.37 0.72
N VAL A 11 -12.20 2.44 1.66
CA VAL A 11 -11.33 2.63 2.83
C VAL A 11 -9.87 2.54 2.40
N GLY A 12 -9.03 3.41 2.95
CA GLY A 12 -7.64 3.55 2.55
C GLY A 12 -6.99 4.75 3.22
N ASP A 13 -5.85 5.18 2.70
CA ASP A 13 -5.18 6.41 3.14
C ASP A 13 -4.39 7.02 1.98
N SER A 14 -3.97 8.26 2.16
CA SER A 14 -3.16 9.02 1.22
C SER A 14 -2.07 9.80 1.96
N GLY A 15 -0.94 10.06 1.31
CA GLY A 15 0.13 10.83 1.92
C GLY A 15 1.47 10.73 1.22
N PRO A 16 2.54 11.25 1.84
CA PRO A 16 3.88 11.24 1.27
C PRO A 16 4.57 9.87 1.33
N VAL A 17 4.06 8.92 2.11
CA VAL A 17 4.65 7.59 2.26
C VAL A 17 3.98 6.60 1.32
N SER A 18 4.81 5.86 0.57
CA SER A 18 4.50 4.57 -0.04
C SER A 18 5.64 3.64 0.30
N MET A 19 5.38 2.63 1.12
CA MET A 19 6.41 1.74 1.65
C MET A 19 6.01 0.29 1.40
N LEU A 20 6.90 -0.49 0.79
CA LEU A 20 6.74 -1.94 0.68
C LEU A 20 7.37 -2.62 1.88
N LEU A 21 6.74 -3.70 2.32
CA LEU A 21 7.23 -4.53 3.42
C LEU A 21 7.14 -6.00 3.02
N TRP A 22 8.19 -6.77 3.26
CA TRP A 22 8.18 -8.21 3.07
C TRP A 22 9.16 -8.88 4.04
N GLU A 23 8.94 -10.17 4.27
CA GLU A 23 9.86 -10.99 5.04
C GLU A 23 10.76 -11.79 4.09
N GLU A 24 12.05 -11.77 4.35
CA GLU A 24 13.07 -12.54 3.63
C GLU A 24 14.13 -12.98 4.63
N ASP A 25 14.46 -14.28 4.64
CA ASP A 25 15.43 -14.86 5.58
C ASP A 25 15.15 -14.56 7.06
N ASN A 26 13.88 -14.57 7.45
CA ASN A 26 13.41 -14.25 8.81
C ASN A 26 13.77 -12.81 9.25
N GLU A 27 14.04 -11.92 8.29
CA GLU A 27 14.22 -10.49 8.47
C GLU A 27 13.13 -9.69 7.75
N LEU A 28 12.66 -8.63 8.41
CA LEU A 28 11.76 -7.66 7.77
C LEU A 28 12.56 -6.73 6.87
N LYS A 29 12.21 -6.70 5.58
CA LYS A 29 12.74 -5.78 4.58
C LYS A 29 11.72 -4.69 4.26
N THR A 30 12.22 -3.49 3.95
CA THR A 30 11.39 -2.36 3.56
C THR A 30 11.95 -1.63 2.35
N GLU A 31 11.07 -1.02 1.56
CA GLU A 31 11.44 -0.19 0.41
C GLU A 31 10.56 1.06 0.39
N HIS A 32 11.18 2.24 0.33
CA HIS A 32 10.47 3.53 0.42
C HIS A 32 10.23 4.14 -0.97
N GLN A 33 9.15 4.92 -1.11
CA GLN A 33 8.72 5.56 -2.36
C GLN A 33 8.51 4.55 -3.49
N ALA A 34 8.02 3.37 -3.13
CA ALA A 34 7.97 2.23 -4.02
C ALA A 34 6.55 1.93 -4.51
N LYS A 35 6.50 1.27 -5.67
CA LYS A 35 5.28 0.88 -6.39
C LYS A 35 4.88 -0.56 -6.02
N PRO A 36 3.57 -0.87 -5.85
CA PRO A 36 3.14 -2.21 -5.45
C PRO A 36 3.61 -3.32 -6.42
N ARG A 37 4.00 -4.47 -5.87
CA ARG A 37 4.37 -5.69 -6.63
C ARG A 37 3.86 -6.95 -5.93
N VAL A 38 3.81 -8.08 -6.63
CA VAL A 38 3.42 -9.37 -6.02
C VAL A 38 4.44 -9.78 -4.95
N GLY A 39 3.97 -10.40 -3.87
CA GLY A 39 4.82 -10.97 -2.83
C GLY A 39 5.24 -9.99 -1.73
N VAL A 40 4.70 -8.77 -1.73
CA VAL A 40 4.95 -7.77 -0.66
C VAL A 40 3.64 -7.22 -0.11
N CYS A 41 3.68 -6.63 1.08
CA CYS A 41 2.65 -5.74 1.61
C CYS A 41 2.97 -4.30 1.19
N ILE A 42 1.96 -3.43 1.13
CA ILE A 42 2.17 -1.99 0.94
C ILE A 42 1.50 -1.18 2.05
N GLN A 43 2.21 -0.13 2.49
CA GLN A 43 1.75 0.86 3.44
C GLN A 43 1.75 2.25 2.77
N VAL A 44 0.62 2.95 2.82
CA VAL A 44 0.49 4.35 2.37
C VAL A 44 -0.08 5.20 3.49
N GLY A 45 0.45 6.39 3.68
CA GLY A 45 -0.04 7.29 4.74
C GLY A 45 0.90 8.45 5.04
N ALA A 46 0.83 8.93 6.28
CA ALA A 46 1.64 10.02 6.80
C ALA A 46 3.10 9.61 7.08
N LEU A 47 4.01 10.58 7.03
CA LEU A 47 5.41 10.40 7.44
C LEU A 47 5.57 10.40 8.98
N THR A 48 4.69 11.14 9.67
CA THR A 48 4.67 11.29 11.13
C THR A 48 3.24 11.12 11.62
N GLY A 49 3.06 10.81 12.91
CA GLY A 49 1.73 10.71 13.51
C GLY A 49 0.88 11.97 13.26
N ARG A 50 -0.36 11.77 12.83
CA ARG A 50 -1.35 12.83 12.60
C ARG A 50 -2.13 13.06 13.88
N SER A 51 -1.93 14.22 14.52
CA SER A 51 -2.73 14.61 15.68
C SER A 51 -4.22 14.61 15.34
N TYR A 52 -5.04 14.00 16.21
CA TYR A 52 -6.50 13.90 16.08
C TYR A 52 -7.03 13.04 14.91
N GLN A 53 -6.23 12.10 14.39
CA GLN A 53 -6.71 11.08 13.46
C GLN A 53 -6.63 9.69 14.09
N TYR A 54 -7.56 8.81 13.74
CA TYR A 54 -7.56 7.42 14.22
C TYR A 54 -6.57 6.52 13.45
N GLN A 55 -6.08 7.00 12.30
CA GLN A 55 -5.23 6.25 11.39
C GLN A 55 -4.12 7.14 10.81
N ASP A 56 -2.88 6.70 10.95
CA ASP A 56 -1.70 7.36 10.38
C ASP A 56 -1.31 6.81 9.01
N TYR A 57 -1.66 5.54 8.75
CA TYR A 57 -1.40 4.85 7.50
C TYR A 57 -2.41 3.72 7.28
N TRP A 58 -2.58 3.35 6.01
CA TRP A 58 -3.22 2.12 5.58
C TRP A 58 -2.18 1.09 5.17
N GLN A 59 -2.27 -0.14 5.68
CA GLN A 59 -1.40 -1.26 5.30
C GLN A 59 -2.24 -2.41 4.74
N THR A 60 -1.77 -3.03 3.66
CA THR A 60 -2.40 -4.22 3.06
C THR A 60 -1.82 -5.52 3.63
N SER A 61 -2.53 -6.62 3.40
CA SER A 61 -1.89 -7.95 3.37
C SER A 61 -1.07 -8.12 2.07
N TYR A 62 -0.35 -9.24 1.97
CA TYR A 62 0.45 -9.58 0.81
C TYR A 62 -0.36 -9.48 -0.49
N ILE A 63 0.25 -8.81 -1.47
CA ILE A 63 -0.26 -8.68 -2.83
C ILE A 63 -0.08 -10.02 -3.54
N THR A 64 -1.17 -10.57 -4.05
CA THR A 64 -1.21 -11.89 -4.70
C THR A 64 -1.24 -11.78 -6.23
N GLU A 65 -1.77 -10.68 -6.77
CA GLU A 65 -1.96 -10.50 -8.21
C GLU A 65 -1.97 -9.01 -8.58
N ILE A 66 -1.30 -8.64 -9.67
CA ILE A 66 -1.42 -7.32 -10.30
C ILE A 66 -2.45 -7.43 -11.43
N LEU A 67 -3.48 -6.59 -11.38
CA LEU A 67 -4.58 -6.57 -12.36
C LEU A 67 -4.38 -5.51 -13.44
N GLU A 68 -3.75 -4.40 -13.09
CA GLU A 68 -3.43 -3.30 -14.00
C GLU A 68 -2.18 -2.60 -13.48
N ASP A 69 -1.26 -2.25 -14.39
CA ASP A 69 -0.01 -1.58 -14.08
C ASP A 69 0.29 -0.55 -15.17
N THR A 70 0.23 0.73 -14.80
CA THR A 70 0.65 1.87 -15.62
C THR A 70 1.63 2.72 -14.83
N GLU A 71 2.25 3.72 -15.45
CA GLU A 71 3.27 4.57 -14.81
C GLU A 71 2.87 5.04 -13.40
N ASN A 72 1.67 5.60 -13.23
CA ASN A 72 1.22 6.22 -11.98
C ASN A 72 0.00 5.54 -11.34
N TYR A 73 -0.38 4.33 -11.78
CA TYR A 73 -1.52 3.59 -11.25
C TYR A 73 -1.26 2.09 -11.22
N VAL A 74 -1.63 1.45 -10.11
CA VAL A 74 -1.63 -0.01 -9.97
C VAL A 74 -2.93 -0.46 -9.35
N LYS A 75 -3.58 -1.42 -10.00
CA LYS A 75 -4.70 -2.17 -9.43
C LYS A 75 -4.22 -3.56 -9.05
N PHE A 76 -4.49 -3.99 -7.84
CA PHE A 76 -3.99 -5.29 -7.37
C PHE A 76 -4.94 -5.98 -6.40
N LYS A 77 -4.78 -7.30 -6.30
CA LYS A 77 -5.49 -8.13 -5.32
C LYS A 77 -4.58 -8.47 -4.17
N THR A 78 -5.19 -8.53 -3.00
CA THR A 78 -4.64 -9.24 -1.84
C THR A 78 -5.51 -10.46 -1.58
N GLY A 79 -5.22 -11.21 -0.51
CA GLY A 79 -5.98 -12.40 -0.16
C GLY A 79 -7.51 -12.20 -0.06
N ASN A 80 -8.00 -11.00 0.29
CA ASN A 80 -9.43 -10.75 0.50
C ASN A 80 -9.97 -9.42 -0.09
N SER A 81 -9.14 -8.65 -0.78
CA SER A 81 -9.48 -7.28 -1.19
C SER A 81 -8.87 -6.94 -2.54
N VAL A 82 -9.45 -5.95 -3.21
CA VAL A 82 -8.89 -5.30 -4.40
C VAL A 82 -8.61 -3.86 -4.06
N TYR A 83 -7.42 -3.39 -4.41
CA TYR A 83 -6.95 -2.03 -4.14
C TYR A 83 -6.57 -1.31 -5.42
N GLU A 84 -6.68 0.01 -5.37
CA GLU A 84 -6.09 0.94 -6.31
C GLU A 84 -5.01 1.74 -5.59
N TRP A 85 -3.83 1.83 -6.19
CA TRP A 85 -2.72 2.67 -5.77
C TRP A 85 -2.39 3.69 -6.85
N THR A 86 -2.12 4.93 -6.47
CA THR A 86 -1.70 6.01 -7.38
C THR A 86 -0.55 6.83 -6.79
N GLN A 87 0.29 7.42 -7.65
CA GLN A 87 1.39 8.32 -7.29
C GLN A 87 1.10 9.80 -7.57
#